data_AF-A0A1A8JEL3-F1
#
_entry.id   AF-A0A1A8JEL3-F1
#
_cell.length_a   1.000
_cell.length_b   1.000
_cell.length_c   1.000
_cell.angle_alpha   90.00
_cell.angle_beta   90.00
_cell.angle_gamma   90.00
#
_symmetry.space_group_name_H-M   'P 1'
#
loop_
_entity.id
_entity.type
_entity.pdbx_description
1 polymer ?
#
loop_
_entity_poly.entity_id
_entity_poly.type
_entity_poly.pdbx_seq_one_letter_code
_entity_poly.pdbx_strand_id
1 'polypeptide(L)'
;AKVFAMANTLVAVESEHICGAVKYLIINAQQPDGMFREIGSVSHGEMIGDVRGKDSDASMTAFCLIAMQEARTVCTHVTSLQSQIDKAISYLEKR
;
A
#
# COMPACT_ATOMS: atom_id res chain seq x y z
N ALA A 1 4.66 2.34 -4.86
CA ALA A 1 4.87 3.34 -3.79
C ALA A 1 6.13 3.04 -2.95
N LYS A 2 6.20 1.91 -2.22
CA LYS A 2 7.29 1.59 -1.27
C LYS A 2 8.71 1.95 -1.73
N VAL A 3 9.20 1.31 -2.80
CA VAL A 3 10.59 1.48 -3.27
C VAL A 3 10.87 2.93 -3.68
N PHE A 4 9.92 3.59 -4.35
CA PHE A 4 10.05 5.00 -4.73
C PHE A 4 10.05 5.93 -3.51
N ALA A 5 9.26 5.63 -2.48
CA ALA A 5 9.27 6.39 -1.24
C ALA A 5 10.63 6.30 -0.53
N MET A 6 11.20 5.09 -0.43
CA MET A 6 12.54 4.90 0.14
C MET A 6 13.62 5.60 -0.69
N ALA A 7 13.56 5.48 -2.02
CA ALA A 7 14.53 6.06 -2.94
C ALA A 7 14.51 7.59 -2.99
N ASN A 8 13.37 8.23 -2.67
CA ASN A 8 13.24 9.70 -2.65
C ASN A 8 14.25 10.39 -1.70
N THR A 9 14.79 9.67 -0.72
CA THR A 9 15.84 10.19 0.18
C THR A 9 17.24 10.19 -0.45
N LEU A 10 17.42 9.46 -1.55
CA LEU A 10 18.73 9.21 -2.20
C LEU A 10 18.80 9.81 -3.61
N VAL A 11 17.68 9.80 -4.33
CA VAL A 11 17.57 10.29 -5.71
C VAL A 11 16.28 11.09 -5.87
N ALA A 12 16.27 12.03 -6.83
CA ALA A 12 15.09 12.83 -7.11
C ALA A 12 13.96 11.94 -7.65
N VAL A 13 12.91 11.76 -6.85
CA VAL A 13 11.66 11.11 -7.25
C VAL A 13 10.54 12.10 -6.96
N GLU A 14 9.77 12.45 -7.99
CA GLU A 14 8.70 13.42 -7.84
C GLU A 14 7.63 12.90 -6.88
N SER A 15 7.33 13.71 -5.85
CA SER A 15 6.37 13.33 -4.79
C SER A 15 4.97 13.06 -5.36
N GLU A 16 4.60 13.74 -6.44
CA GLU A 16 3.33 13.50 -7.14
C GLU A 16 3.19 12.08 -7.67
N HIS A 17 4.27 11.43 -8.12
CA HIS A 17 4.22 10.05 -8.59
C HIS A 17 4.08 9.06 -7.43
N ILE A 18 4.77 9.31 -6.32
CA ILE A 18 4.65 8.49 -5.11
C ILE A 18 3.24 8.61 -4.53
N CYS A 19 2.76 9.83 -4.36
CA CYS A 19 1.48 10.10 -3.73
C CYS A 19 0.29 9.82 -4.65
N GLY A 20 0.48 9.91 -5.97
CA GLY A 20 -0.47 9.40 -6.95
C GLY A 20 -0.68 7.89 -6.80
N ALA A 21 0.39 7.11 -6.64
CA ALA A 21 0.29 5.67 -6.38
C ALA A 21 -0.40 5.36 -5.03
N VAL A 22 -0.11 6.12 -3.97
CA VAL A 22 -0.78 5.97 -2.68
C VAL A 22 -2.28 6.28 -2.78
N LYS A 23 -2.65 7.38 -3.45
CA LYS A 23 -4.05 7.72 -3.72
C LYS A 23 -4.75 6.61 -4.52
N TYR A 24 -4.08 6.06 -5.53
CA TYR A 24 -4.62 4.96 -6.31
C TYR A 24 -4.94 3.74 -5.44
N LEU A 25 -4.02 3.33 -4.56
CA LEU A 25 -4.24 2.23 -3.62
C LEU A 25 -5.46 2.49 -2.72
N ILE A 26 -5.53 3.68 -2.12
CA ILE A 26 -6.63 4.07 -1.23
C ILE A 26 -7.99 4.04 -1.95
N ILE A 27 -8.05 4.59 -3.17
CA ILE A 27 -9.32 4.79 -3.88
C ILE A 27 -9.80 3.49 -4.53
N ASN A 28 -8.89 2.70 -5.10
CA ASN A 28 -9.28 1.58 -5.97
C ASN A 28 -9.18 0.23 -5.27
N ALA A 29 -8.19 0.05 -4.40
CA ALA A 29 -7.80 -1.25 -3.85
C ALA A 29 -8.19 -1.46 -2.39
N GLN A 30 -8.32 -0.41 -1.59
CA GLN A 30 -8.75 -0.55 -0.20
C GLN A 30 -10.27 -0.68 -0.09
N GLN A 31 -10.72 -1.69 0.65
CA GLN A 31 -12.12 -1.96 0.92
C GLN A 31 -12.61 -1.21 2.18
N PRO A 32 -13.95 -1.06 2.37
CA PRO A 32 -14.50 -0.36 3.53
C PRO A 32 -14.08 -0.95 4.89
N ASP A 33 -13.80 -2.24 4.94
CA ASP A 33 -13.34 -2.97 6.13
C ASP A 33 -11.83 -2.82 6.41
N GLY A 34 -11.08 -2.17 5.51
CA GLY A 34 -9.64 -1.92 5.64
C GLY A 34 -8.75 -2.86 4.84
N MET A 35 -9.29 -3.96 4.30
CA MET A 35 -8.57 -4.92 3.47
C MET A 35 -8.09 -4.29 2.15
N PHE A 36 -6.93 -4.68 1.65
CA PHE A 36 -6.54 -4.42 0.26
C PHE A 36 -6.74 -5.66 -0.61
N ARG A 37 -7.40 -5.47 -1.75
CA ARG A 37 -7.53 -6.51 -2.79
C ARG A 37 -6.51 -6.30 -3.90
N GLU A 38 -6.06 -7.40 -4.51
CA GLU A 38 -5.26 -7.33 -5.74
C GLU A 38 -6.13 -6.83 -6.90
N ILE A 39 -5.59 -5.88 -7.68
CA ILE A 39 -6.24 -5.34 -8.87
C ILE A 39 -5.32 -5.59 -10.05
N GLY A 40 -5.73 -6.51 -10.91
CA GLY A 40 -4.94 -6.95 -12.06
C GLY A 40 -4.11 -8.19 -11.76
N SER A 41 -3.17 -8.49 -12.65
CA SER A 41 -2.32 -9.67 -12.59
C SER A 41 -0.85 -9.26 -12.66
N VAL A 42 -0.02 -9.81 -11.79
CA VAL A 42 1.44 -9.69 -11.88
C VAL A 42 1.96 -10.60 -13.00
N SER A 43 2.79 -10.07 -13.90
CA SER A 43 3.35 -10.83 -15.04
C SER A 43 4.25 -11.99 -14.61
N HIS A 44 4.99 -11.82 -13.52
CA HIS A 44 5.92 -12.80 -12.95
C HIS A 44 5.42 -13.15 -11.54
N GLY A 45 4.54 -14.15 -11.47
CA GLY A 45 3.85 -14.53 -10.23
C GLY A 45 4.78 -15.02 -9.13
N GLU A 46 5.95 -15.53 -9.47
CA GLU A 46 6.99 -15.93 -8.54
C GLU A 46 7.57 -14.75 -7.73
N MET A 47 7.48 -13.53 -8.26
CA MET A 47 8.01 -12.32 -7.61
C MET A 47 7.19 -11.89 -6.38
N ILE A 48 5.96 -12.38 -6.25
CA ILE A 48 5.12 -12.10 -5.07
C ILE A 48 5.48 -13.03 -3.90
N GLY A 49 6.27 -14.08 -4.12
CA GLY A 49 6.58 -15.09 -3.12
C GLY A 49 5.33 -15.80 -2.58
N ASP A 50 5.33 -16.11 -1.29
CA ASP A 50 4.26 -16.85 -0.61
C ASP A 50 3.09 -15.94 -0.19
N VAL A 51 2.65 -15.05 -1.08
CA VAL A 51 1.53 -14.13 -0.82
C VAL A 51 0.19 -14.74 -1.24
N ARG A 52 0.16 -15.69 -2.17
CA ARG A 52 -1.08 -16.33 -2.62
C ARG A 52 -1.51 -17.45 -1.67
N GLY A 53 -2.83 -17.70 -1.60
CA GLY A 53 -3.39 -18.81 -0.84
C GLY A 53 -4.36 -18.33 0.23
N LYS A 54 -4.38 -19.03 1.36
CA LYS A 54 -5.37 -18.84 2.43
C LYS A 54 -5.34 -17.43 3.05
N ASP A 55 -4.16 -16.86 3.21
CA ASP A 55 -3.93 -15.60 3.91
C ASP A 55 -3.59 -14.46 2.95
N SER A 56 -3.98 -14.57 1.67
CA SER A 56 -3.60 -13.61 0.65
C SER A 56 -4.10 -12.19 0.91
N ASP A 57 -5.27 -12.05 1.53
CA ASP A 57 -5.83 -10.76 1.92
C ASP A 57 -5.07 -10.14 3.09
N ALA A 58 -4.65 -10.91 4.10
CA ALA A 58 -3.80 -10.42 5.18
C ALA A 58 -2.41 -10.00 4.65
N SER A 59 -1.76 -10.86 3.88
CA SER A 59 -0.45 -10.58 3.27
C SER A 59 -0.48 -9.36 2.34
N MET A 60 -1.51 -9.24 1.49
CA MET A 60 -1.68 -8.09 0.61
C MET A 60 -1.97 -6.80 1.39
N THR A 61 -2.82 -6.87 2.41
CA THR A 61 -3.14 -5.71 3.27
C THR A 61 -1.90 -5.24 4.02
N ALA A 62 -1.12 -6.15 4.60
CA ALA A 62 0.14 -5.81 5.26
C ALA A 62 1.17 -5.22 4.29
N PHE A 63 1.28 -5.77 3.08
CA PHE A 63 2.16 -5.24 2.04
C PHE A 63 1.80 -3.81 1.63
N CYS A 64 0.52 -3.54 1.37
CA CYS A 64 0.03 -2.20 1.06
C CYS A 64 0.18 -1.24 2.25
N LEU A 65 -0.09 -1.69 3.47
CA LEU A 65 0.12 -0.90 4.69
C LEU A 65 1.58 -0.45 4.82
N ILE A 66 2.54 -1.36 4.66
CA ILE A 66 3.97 -1.01 4.69
C ILE A 66 4.29 0.01 3.59
N ALA A 67 3.79 -0.18 2.37
CA ALA A 67 4.01 0.76 1.28
C ALA A 67 3.45 2.16 1.57
N MET A 68 2.31 2.25 2.26
CA MET A 68 1.73 3.52 2.70
C MET A 68 2.54 4.17 3.84
N GLN A 69 3.04 3.36 4.79
CA GLN A 69 3.87 3.85 5.89
C GLN A 69 5.20 4.44 5.41
N GLU A 70 5.88 3.78 4.46
CA GLU A 70 7.10 4.32 3.85
C GLU A 70 6.86 5.66 3.13
N ALA A 71 5.66 5.84 2.56
CA ALA A 71 5.28 7.06 1.85
C ALA A 71 4.70 8.16 2.76
N ARG A 72 4.47 7.88 4.06
CA ARG A 72 3.70 8.75 4.97
C ARG A 72 4.27 10.16 5.10
N THR A 73 5.60 10.28 5.18
CA THR A 73 6.29 11.58 5.31
C THR A 73 6.39 12.34 4.00
N VAL A 74 6.32 11.65 2.85
CA VAL A 74 6.34 12.26 1.52
C VAL A 74 4.94 12.74 1.11
N CYS A 75 3.89 12.02 1.53
CA CYS A 75 2.52 12.23 1.10
C CYS A 75 1.65 12.98 2.11
N THR A 76 2.21 14.01 2.75
CA THR A 76 1.53 14.83 3.77
C THR A 76 0.27 15.53 3.26
N HIS A 77 0.19 15.82 1.95
CA HIS A 77 -0.97 16.45 1.32
C HIS A 77 -2.12 15.46 1.02
N VAL A 78 -1.93 14.16 1.22
CA VAL A 78 -2.98 13.14 1.10
C VAL A 78 -3.73 13.07 2.43
N THR A 79 -4.76 13.90 2.60
CA THR A 79 -5.47 14.10 3.87
C THR A 79 -6.11 12.82 4.43
N SER A 80 -6.49 11.87 3.57
CA SER A 80 -7.07 10.59 3.98
C SER A 80 -6.02 9.53 4.37
N LEU A 81 -4.72 9.76 4.16
CA LEU A 81 -3.71 8.71 4.30
C LEU A 81 -3.69 8.09 5.70
N GLN A 82 -3.70 8.91 6.75
CA GLN A 82 -3.62 8.39 8.12
C GLN A 82 -4.83 7.53 8.48
N SER A 83 -6.05 7.99 8.19
CA SER A 83 -7.26 7.22 8.53
C SER A 83 -7.36 5.92 7.73
N GLN A 84 -6.81 5.88 6.51
CA GLN A 84 -6.75 4.69 5.67
C GLN A 84 -5.67 3.70 6.14
N ILE A 85 -4.54 4.20 6.65
CA ILE A 85 -3.55 3.39 7.38
C ILE A 85 -4.21 2.76 8.62
N ASP A 86 -4.93 3.54 9.41
CA ASP A 86 -5.57 3.07 10.64
C ASP A 86 -6.60 1.96 10.37
N LYS A 87 -7.38 2.08 9.28
CA LYS A 87 -8.29 1.01 8.83
C LYS A 87 -7.56 -0.29 8.48
N ALA A 88 -6.44 -0.20 7.78
CA ALA A 88 -5.65 -1.37 7.41
C ALA A 88 -5.06 -2.05 8.67
N ILE A 89 -4.62 -1.26 9.65
CA ILE A 89 -4.18 -1.77 10.96
C ILE A 89 -5.34 -2.49 11.65
N SER A 90 -6.51 -1.84 11.79
CA SER A 90 -7.68 -2.44 12.43
C SER A 90 -8.19 -3.71 11.73
N TYR A 91 -7.98 -3.84 10.42
CA TYR A 91 -8.27 -5.07 9.69
C TYR A 91 -7.32 -6.20 10.10
N LEU A 92 -6.00 -5.92 10.09
CA LEU A 92 -4.96 -6.90 10.40
C LEU A 92 -4.98 -7.34 11.87
N GLU A 93 -5.35 -6.47 12.80
CA GLU A 93 -5.48 -6.80 14.23
C GLU A 93 -6.58 -7.84 14.51
N LYS A 94 -7.51 -8.04 13.56
CA LYS A 94 -8.62 -8.99 13.68
C LYS A 94 -8.34 -10.32 12.96
N ARG A 95 -7.19 -10.45 12.31
CA ARG A 95 -6.82 -11.60 11.47
C ARG A 95 -6.02 -12.66 12.20
#